data_AF-A0AAE4MIN5-F1
#
_entry.id   AF-A0AAE4MIN5-F1
#
_cell.length_a   1.000
_cell.length_b   1.000
_cell.length_c   1.000
_cell.angle_alpha   90.00
_cell.angle_beta   90.00
_cell.angle_gamma   90.00
#
_symmetry.space_group_name_H-M   'P 1'
#
loop_
_entity.id
_entity.type
_entity.pdbx_description
1 polymer ?
#
loop_
_entity_poly.entity_id
_entity_poly.type
_entity_poly.pdbx_seq_one_letter_code
_entity_poly.pdbx_strand_id
1 'polypeptide(L)'
;MDRPNLERLVKLNGVWLSRKDVLHGVAKYETSRMNIRITTDCGEVITAHNSRNSASARSLRNSKYKKVCKKCKLAEERIDRFVSKNFHEHITFVEPVAKASAPKKVGKKDTARPVPVPPAQTANPAAAMQTATQTTVSQTVAAQTATQSAVQTAAVPKTAANATGSQNMTNAEPKPKKAFSPSQLSRLESLLVSGDEFDLEKTDMDFSELESVLVARRKQELCDLYANSREHMLAKLERDISAFLISKGFIEIKSSILIPEEYILRMGIDKDEELSKQIFRTDDNMCLRPMLAPVLYNYLARFDKILPDPVKIFEIGPCYRKESDGSSHLEEFTMVNFCQMGDGSTRENLVKLLDEFLTYLDIDYTIEGDECMVYGATVDVMHGDMELSSAVVGPVPMDIDWGVSKPWIGAGFGLERLLKARHNFKNIKRGSRSEFYYNGIYTKL
;
A
#
# COMPACT_ATOMS: atom_id res chain seq x y z
N MET A 1 19.61 -42.32 -4.51
CA MET A 1 18.23 -42.04 -4.06
C MET A 1 18.21 -40.69 -3.38
N ASP A 2 17.30 -39.82 -3.78
CA ASP A 2 17.16 -38.49 -3.19
C ASP A 2 16.66 -38.60 -1.73
N ARG A 3 17.30 -37.89 -0.79
CA ARG A 3 16.98 -37.99 0.64
C ARG A 3 15.74 -37.13 0.94
N PRO A 4 14.63 -37.70 1.44
CA PRO A 4 13.42 -36.91 1.70
C PRO A 4 13.66 -35.81 2.73
N ASN A 5 13.04 -34.65 2.50
CA ASN A 5 12.98 -33.55 3.48
C ASN A 5 12.11 -33.95 4.68
N LEU A 6 12.08 -33.10 5.70
CA LEU A 6 11.38 -33.41 6.95
C LEU A 6 9.88 -33.53 6.74
N GLU A 7 9.30 -32.64 5.93
CA GLU A 7 7.89 -32.70 5.54
C GLU A 7 7.51 -34.04 4.92
N ARG A 8 8.25 -34.51 3.91
CA ARG A 8 7.96 -35.79 3.26
C ARG A 8 8.05 -36.94 4.26
N LEU A 9 8.99 -36.89 5.20
CA LEU A 9 9.08 -37.88 6.28
C LEU A 9 7.85 -37.83 7.19
N VAL A 10 7.44 -36.65 7.64
CA VAL A 10 6.24 -36.50 8.49
C VAL A 10 4.99 -37.00 7.76
N LYS A 11 4.84 -36.66 6.47
CA LYS A 11 3.72 -37.09 5.64
C LYS A 11 3.66 -38.61 5.44
N LEU A 12 4.81 -39.25 5.22
CA LEU A 12 4.87 -40.71 5.01
C LEU A 12 4.69 -41.50 6.30
N ASN A 13 5.29 -41.01 7.40
CA ASN A 13 5.31 -41.74 8.67
C ASN A 13 4.06 -41.48 9.52
N GLY A 14 3.47 -40.28 9.44
CA GLY A 14 2.35 -39.88 10.28
C GLY A 14 2.70 -39.78 11.76
N VAL A 15 3.98 -39.74 12.09
CA VAL A 15 4.50 -39.69 13.45
C VAL A 15 5.63 -38.68 13.55
N TRP A 16 5.84 -38.19 14.77
CA TRP A 16 6.92 -37.29 15.14
C TRP A 16 7.77 -37.93 16.24
N LEU A 17 9.09 -37.82 16.12
CA LEU A 17 10.01 -38.26 17.16
C LEU A 17 10.56 -37.03 17.91
N SER A 18 10.27 -36.97 19.21
CA SER A 18 10.81 -35.90 20.07
C SER A 18 12.30 -36.07 20.32
N ARG A 19 12.97 -35.02 20.84
CA ARG A 19 14.39 -35.07 21.23
C ARG A 19 14.72 -36.10 22.31
N LYS A 20 13.71 -36.64 23.00
CA LYS A 20 13.84 -37.68 24.04
C LYS A 20 13.51 -39.07 23.50
N ASP A 21 13.51 -39.25 22.18
CA ASP A 21 13.15 -40.46 21.46
C ASP A 21 11.76 -41.00 21.81
N VAL A 22 10.83 -40.10 22.13
CA VAL A 22 9.42 -40.45 22.33
C VAL A 22 8.68 -40.31 21.02
N LEU A 23 7.93 -41.33 20.63
CA LEU A 23 7.12 -41.36 19.40
C LEU A 23 5.73 -40.76 19.67
N HIS A 24 5.39 -39.72 18.92
CA HIS A 24 4.09 -39.04 18.96
C HIS A 24 3.37 -39.26 17.63
N GLY A 25 2.05 -39.40 17.68
CA GLY A 25 1.24 -39.33 16.47
C GLY A 25 1.08 -37.89 16.02
N VAL A 26 1.10 -37.67 14.71
CA VAL A 26 0.84 -36.37 14.08
C VAL A 26 -0.64 -36.28 13.76
N ALA A 27 -1.30 -35.24 14.29
CA ALA A 27 -2.70 -34.94 14.01
C ALA A 27 -2.81 -34.08 12.75
N LYS A 28 -2.02 -32.99 12.70
CA LYS A 28 -1.87 -32.12 11.53
C LYS A 28 -0.46 -31.53 11.47
N TYR A 29 -0.08 -31.06 10.29
CA TYR A 29 1.13 -30.27 10.12
C TYR A 29 0.89 -29.14 9.12
N GLU A 30 1.62 -28.05 9.29
CA GLU A 30 1.64 -26.88 8.41
C GLU A 30 3.10 -26.68 8.00
N THR A 31 3.35 -26.52 6.70
CA THR A 31 4.71 -26.35 6.17
C THR A 31 4.87 -24.93 5.65
N SER A 32 5.93 -24.26 6.07
CA SER A 32 6.42 -23.02 5.48
C SER A 32 7.64 -23.32 4.61
N ARG A 33 8.32 -22.28 4.10
CA ARG A 33 9.51 -22.48 3.30
C ARG A 33 10.63 -23.13 4.12
N MET A 34 10.92 -22.59 5.31
CA MET A 34 12.07 -23.01 6.11
C MET A 34 11.69 -24.00 7.22
N ASN A 35 10.43 -24.04 7.63
CA ASN A 35 9.99 -24.76 8.81
C ASN A 35 8.77 -25.65 8.55
N ILE A 36 8.56 -26.60 9.45
CA ILE A 36 7.33 -27.37 9.58
C ILE A 36 6.83 -27.21 11.02
N ARG A 37 5.55 -26.87 11.17
CA ARG A 37 4.84 -26.82 12.43
C ARG A 37 3.95 -28.05 12.53
N ILE A 38 4.18 -28.88 13.53
CA ILE A 38 3.52 -30.17 13.72
C ILE A 38 2.67 -30.08 14.97
N THR A 39 1.39 -30.39 14.84
CA THR A 39 0.49 -30.60 15.98
C THR A 39 0.34 -32.10 16.18
N THR A 40 0.76 -32.57 17.35
CA THR A 40 0.65 -33.99 17.72
C THR A 40 -0.74 -34.33 18.23
N ASP A 41 -1.09 -35.63 18.23
CA ASP A 41 -2.38 -36.13 18.75
C ASP A 41 -2.60 -35.78 20.24
N CYS A 42 -1.51 -35.54 20.98
CA CYS A 42 -1.60 -35.12 22.39
C CYS A 42 -1.66 -33.60 22.58
N GLY A 43 -1.79 -32.82 21.50
CA GLY A 43 -1.90 -31.37 21.53
C GLY A 43 -0.58 -30.61 21.64
N GLU A 44 0.58 -31.29 21.65
CA GLU A 44 1.87 -30.60 21.61
C GLU A 44 2.12 -30.03 20.20
N VAL A 45 2.49 -28.75 20.15
CA VAL A 45 2.87 -28.05 18.91
C VAL A 45 4.39 -27.92 18.86
N ILE A 46 5.00 -28.45 17.80
CA ILE A 46 6.45 -28.43 17.59
C ILE A 46 6.78 -27.73 16.27
N THR A 47 7.69 -26.78 16.29
CA THR A 47 8.27 -26.20 15.08
C THR A 47 9.70 -26.71 14.88
N ALA A 48 10.00 -27.19 13.67
CA ALA A 48 11.31 -27.69 13.29
C ALA A 48 11.68 -27.24 11.89
N HIS A 49 12.98 -27.07 11.62
CA HIS A 49 13.45 -26.69 10.28
C HIS A 49 13.15 -27.81 9.27
N ASN A 50 12.52 -27.47 8.15
CA ASN A 50 12.21 -28.39 7.05
C ASN A 50 13.46 -28.70 6.21
N SER A 51 14.42 -29.39 6.82
CA SER A 51 15.69 -29.77 6.17
C SER A 51 15.87 -31.28 6.12
N ARG A 52 16.32 -31.77 4.97
CA ARG A 52 16.76 -33.17 4.77
C ARG A 52 17.92 -33.56 5.70
N ASN A 53 18.71 -32.59 6.15
CA ASN A 53 19.88 -32.79 7.00
C ASN A 53 19.61 -32.54 8.50
N SER A 54 18.38 -32.19 8.89
CA SER A 54 18.04 -31.95 10.30
C SER A 54 18.20 -33.22 11.14
N ALA A 55 18.48 -33.05 12.44
CA ALA A 55 18.52 -34.15 13.39
C ALA A 55 17.19 -34.93 13.42
N SER A 56 16.07 -34.22 13.42
CA SER A 56 14.72 -34.80 13.33
C SER A 56 14.54 -35.64 12.07
N ALA A 57 14.98 -35.15 10.90
CA ALA A 57 14.90 -35.92 9.66
C ALA A 57 15.79 -37.19 9.70
N ARG A 58 16.98 -37.11 10.32
CA ARG A 58 17.81 -38.30 10.55
C ARG A 58 17.12 -39.31 11.45
N SER A 59 16.54 -38.85 12.56
CA SER A 59 15.88 -39.74 13.52
C SER A 59 14.66 -40.43 12.91
N LEU A 60 13.83 -39.72 12.14
CA LEU A 60 12.68 -40.32 11.44
C LEU A 60 13.11 -41.36 10.40
N ARG A 61 14.23 -41.16 9.69
CA ARG A 61 14.76 -42.17 8.73
C ARG A 61 15.34 -43.41 9.41
N ASN A 62 15.89 -43.24 10.62
CA ASN A 62 16.45 -44.34 11.38
C ASN A 62 15.35 -45.23 11.96
N SER A 63 14.11 -44.73 12.08
CA SER A 63 12.96 -45.47 12.61
C SER A 63 13.18 -46.06 14.00
N LYS A 64 14.04 -45.44 14.82
CA LYS A 64 14.35 -45.87 16.19
C LYS A 64 13.66 -44.95 17.19
N TYR A 65 12.93 -45.54 18.14
CA TYR A 65 12.28 -44.81 19.23
C TYR A 65 12.52 -45.57 20.56
N LYS A 66 12.48 -44.86 21.68
CA LYS A 66 12.65 -45.44 23.03
C LYS A 66 11.33 -45.83 23.65
N LYS A 67 10.29 -45.02 23.47
CA LYS A 67 8.93 -45.27 23.97
C LYS A 67 7.88 -44.51 23.18
N VAL A 68 6.64 -44.99 23.25
CA VAL A 68 5.48 -44.33 22.65
C VAL A 68 4.89 -43.31 23.62
N CYS A 69 4.41 -42.17 23.12
CA CYS A 69 3.72 -41.17 23.93
C CYS A 69 2.40 -41.74 24.47
N LYS A 70 2.28 -41.83 25.81
CA LYS A 70 1.08 -42.35 26.48
C LYS A 70 -0.18 -41.52 26.22
N LYS A 71 -0.02 -40.21 25.98
CA LYS A 71 -1.15 -39.30 25.71
C LYS A 71 -1.66 -39.42 24.27
N CYS A 72 -0.78 -39.72 23.30
CA CYS A 72 -1.18 -39.85 21.90
C CYS A 72 -2.01 -41.10 21.63
N LYS A 73 -1.93 -42.14 22.48
CA LYS A 73 -2.61 -43.43 22.27
C LYS A 73 -2.47 -43.94 20.82
N LEU A 74 -1.22 -43.94 20.34
CA LEU A 74 -0.88 -44.38 18.99
C LEU A 74 -1.36 -45.83 18.76
N ALA A 75 -2.14 -46.04 17.69
CA ALA A 75 -2.52 -47.37 17.25
C ALA A 75 -1.28 -48.18 16.82
N GLU A 76 -1.27 -49.48 17.08
CA GLU A 76 -0.17 -50.39 16.75
C GLU A 76 0.19 -50.33 15.27
N GLU A 77 -0.81 -50.22 14.39
CA GLU A 77 -0.62 -50.07 12.94
C GLU A 77 0.28 -48.87 12.56
N ARG A 78 0.15 -47.73 13.26
CA ARG A 78 0.99 -46.53 13.01
C ARG A 78 2.42 -46.74 13.49
N ILE A 79 2.60 -47.48 14.57
CA ILE A 79 3.92 -47.83 15.12
C ILE A 79 4.61 -48.81 14.17
N ASP A 80 3.91 -49.84 13.73
CA ASP A 80 4.44 -50.86 12.83
C ASP A 80 4.82 -50.27 11.48
N ARG A 81 4.01 -49.36 10.93
CA ARG A 81 4.33 -48.62 9.70
C ARG A 81 5.64 -47.83 9.81
N PHE A 82 5.87 -47.17 10.95
CA PHE A 82 7.09 -46.40 11.22
C PHE A 82 8.33 -47.30 11.31
N VAL A 83 8.22 -48.45 11.98
CA VAL A 83 9.35 -49.39 12.20
C VAL A 83 9.67 -50.19 10.94
N SER A 84 8.64 -50.74 10.29
CA SER A 84 8.77 -51.60 9.10
C SER A 84 9.15 -50.82 7.84
N LYS A 85 8.99 -49.49 7.85
CA LYS A 85 9.17 -48.62 6.68
C LYS A 85 8.25 -48.97 5.51
N ASN A 86 7.11 -49.61 5.79
CA ASN A 86 6.10 -49.97 4.79
C ASN A 86 5.24 -48.75 4.44
N PHE A 87 5.80 -47.85 3.64
CA PHE A 87 5.13 -46.65 3.14
C PHE A 87 4.53 -46.92 1.75
N HIS A 88 3.43 -47.67 1.68
CA HIS A 88 2.76 -47.97 0.41
C HIS A 88 1.62 -47.00 0.09
N GLU A 89 1.14 -46.25 1.09
CA GLU A 89 0.05 -45.28 0.95
C GLU A 89 0.39 -43.96 1.64
N HIS A 90 -0.02 -42.84 1.04
CA HIS A 90 0.07 -41.53 1.68
C HIS A 90 -0.93 -41.45 2.84
N ILE A 91 -0.47 -40.96 4.00
CA ILE A 91 -1.38 -40.68 5.11
C ILE A 91 -2.15 -39.40 4.75
N THR A 92 -3.46 -39.54 4.60
CA THR A 92 -4.36 -38.40 4.46
C THR A 92 -4.57 -37.81 5.84
N PHE A 93 -3.97 -36.66 6.08
CA PHE A 93 -4.32 -35.84 7.25
C PHE A 93 -5.62 -35.11 6.91
N VAL A 94 -6.48 -34.87 7.89
CA VAL A 94 -7.69 -34.06 7.67
C VAL A 94 -7.23 -32.63 7.36
N GLU A 95 -7.19 -32.28 6.08
CA GLU A 95 -6.99 -30.90 5.65
C GLU A 95 -8.25 -30.10 6.02
N PRO A 96 -8.14 -28.91 6.65
CA PRO A 96 -9.25 -27.99 6.68
C PRO A 96 -9.54 -27.58 5.23
N VAL A 97 -10.77 -27.82 4.79
CA VAL A 97 -11.24 -27.55 3.42
C VAL A 97 -11.07 -26.08 3.08
N ALA A 98 -10.03 -25.75 2.29
CA ALA A 98 -10.07 -24.55 1.45
C ALA A 98 -11.04 -24.86 0.31
N LYS A 99 -12.19 -24.19 0.30
CA LYS A 99 -13.15 -24.31 -0.80
C LYS A 99 -12.55 -23.66 -2.06
N ALA A 100 -11.82 -24.45 -2.84
CA ALA A 100 -11.42 -24.06 -4.18
C ALA A 100 -12.69 -23.88 -5.04
N SER A 101 -13.11 -22.64 -5.22
CA SER A 101 -14.17 -22.28 -6.16
C SER A 101 -13.49 -21.75 -7.41
N ALA A 102 -13.37 -22.60 -8.43
CA ALA A 102 -12.78 -22.19 -9.71
C ALA A 102 -13.53 -20.99 -10.30
N PRO A 103 -12.84 -19.95 -10.80
CA PRO A 103 -13.50 -18.84 -11.46
C PRO A 103 -14.05 -19.31 -12.82
N LYS A 104 -15.39 -19.26 -12.96
CA LYS A 104 -16.02 -19.24 -14.29
C LYS A 104 -15.60 -17.94 -14.97
N LYS A 105 -14.89 -18.05 -16.09
CA LYS A 105 -14.74 -16.97 -17.07
C LYS A 105 -16.13 -16.47 -17.45
N VAL A 106 -16.50 -15.27 -17.04
CA VAL A 106 -17.67 -14.57 -17.58
C VAL A 106 -17.18 -13.71 -18.75
N GLY A 107 -17.66 -14.06 -19.94
CA GLY A 107 -17.38 -13.33 -21.16
C GLY A 107 -18.06 -11.97 -21.17
N LYS A 108 -17.48 -11.07 -21.97
CA LYS A 108 -18.07 -9.79 -22.41
C LYS A 108 -19.53 -9.99 -22.82
N LYS A 109 -20.45 -9.19 -22.25
CA LYS A 109 -21.37 -8.34 -23.04
C LYS A 109 -22.27 -7.40 -22.21
N ASP A 110 -22.38 -6.20 -22.80
CA ASP A 110 -23.54 -5.31 -22.94
C ASP A 110 -24.08 -4.53 -21.72
N THR A 111 -23.64 -3.26 -21.68
CA THR A 111 -24.35 -2.01 -21.35
C THR A 111 -25.76 -2.10 -20.76
N ALA A 112 -25.92 -1.59 -19.54
CA ALA A 112 -27.18 -1.05 -19.04
C ALA A 112 -26.96 0.31 -18.38
N ARG A 113 -27.83 1.24 -18.74
CA ARG A 113 -27.87 2.68 -18.44
C ARG A 113 -28.24 2.93 -16.96
N PRO A 114 -27.67 3.95 -16.26
CA PRO A 114 -28.05 4.22 -14.88
C PRO A 114 -29.38 4.99 -14.78
N VAL A 115 -30.20 4.58 -13.82
CA VAL A 115 -31.40 5.28 -13.34
C VAL A 115 -30.98 6.27 -12.23
N PRO A 116 -31.56 7.48 -12.12
CA PRO A 116 -31.10 8.49 -11.18
C PRO A 116 -31.63 8.23 -9.76
N VAL A 117 -30.77 8.42 -8.76
CA VAL A 117 -31.14 8.51 -7.34
C VAL A 117 -31.31 9.99 -6.96
N PRO A 118 -32.35 10.39 -6.18
CA PRO A 118 -32.58 11.80 -5.82
C PRO A 118 -31.72 12.28 -4.64
N PRO A 119 -31.52 13.61 -4.49
CA PRO A 119 -30.53 14.20 -3.58
C PRO A 119 -30.94 14.23 -2.10
N ALA A 120 -29.90 14.18 -1.27
CA ALA A 120 -29.92 14.22 0.19
C ALA A 120 -30.52 15.52 0.76
N GLN A 121 -31.30 15.37 1.85
CA GLN A 121 -31.72 16.47 2.71
C GLN A 121 -30.72 16.64 3.85
N THR A 122 -30.17 17.85 3.94
CA THR A 122 -29.34 18.33 5.04
C THR A 122 -30.20 18.65 6.26
N ALA A 123 -29.77 18.19 7.43
CA ALA A 123 -30.27 18.68 8.71
C ALA A 123 -29.08 19.05 9.61
N ASN A 124 -28.87 20.35 9.79
CA ASN A 124 -28.12 20.90 10.92
C ASN A 124 -28.88 20.63 12.22
N PRO A 125 -28.17 20.62 13.35
CA PRO A 125 -28.46 21.68 14.32
C PRO A 125 -27.22 22.32 14.93
N ALA A 126 -27.30 23.65 15.06
CA ALA A 126 -26.46 24.46 15.91
C ALA A 126 -27.20 24.78 17.24
N ALA A 127 -26.41 25.24 18.22
CA ALA A 127 -26.74 25.78 19.55
C ALA A 127 -26.70 24.72 20.69
N ALA A 128 -26.07 24.94 21.85
CA ALA A 128 -25.55 26.15 22.48
C ALA A 128 -24.51 25.80 23.55
N MET A 129 -23.52 26.68 23.78
CA MET A 129 -23.32 27.38 25.07
C MET A 129 -22.13 28.34 25.01
N GLN A 130 -22.44 29.62 25.18
CA GLN A 130 -21.54 30.67 25.68
C GLN A 130 -21.27 30.35 27.18
N THR A 131 -20.18 30.78 27.84
CA THR A 131 -19.97 32.16 28.31
C THR A 131 -18.58 32.32 28.98
N ALA A 132 -18.04 33.55 28.90
CA ALA A 132 -17.05 34.23 29.78
C ALA A 132 -15.58 33.74 29.74
N THR A 133 -14.54 34.59 29.68
CA THR A 133 -14.40 35.95 30.21
C THR A 133 -13.26 36.70 29.49
N GLN A 134 -13.42 38.02 29.36
CA GLN A 134 -12.46 38.99 28.82
C GLN A 134 -11.29 39.26 29.77
N THR A 135 -10.12 39.61 29.22
CA THR A 135 -9.28 40.67 29.79
C THR A 135 -8.54 41.41 28.67
N THR A 136 -8.75 42.72 28.68
CA THR A 136 -8.27 43.75 27.73
C THR A 136 -6.88 44.23 28.15
N VAL A 137 -5.96 44.44 27.20
CA VAL A 137 -4.99 45.56 27.26
C VAL A 137 -4.80 46.09 25.84
N SER A 138 -5.18 47.35 25.64
CA SER A 138 -4.91 48.16 24.46
C SER A 138 -3.52 48.79 24.55
N GLN A 139 -2.86 49.00 23.41
CA GLN A 139 -2.02 50.18 23.21
C GLN A 139 -1.95 50.53 21.72
N THR A 140 -2.34 51.77 21.45
CA THR A 140 -2.28 52.52 20.20
C THR A 140 -1.00 53.36 20.17
N VAL A 141 -0.39 53.54 18.98
CA VAL A 141 0.30 54.79 18.65
C VAL A 141 0.23 55.09 17.15
N ALA A 142 -0.17 56.33 16.84
CA ALA A 142 -0.10 57.04 15.56
C ALA A 142 1.39 57.34 15.16
N ALA A 143 1.79 57.92 14.02
CA ALA A 143 1.22 58.90 13.10
C ALA A 143 2.00 58.88 11.75
N GLN A 144 1.40 59.22 10.59
CA GLN A 144 1.60 60.45 9.76
C GLN A 144 3.08 60.79 9.42
N THR A 145 3.50 61.15 8.20
CA THR A 145 3.01 62.28 7.35
C THR A 145 3.76 62.32 5.98
N ALA A 146 3.08 62.81 4.93
CA ALA A 146 3.48 63.64 3.76
C ALA A 146 4.80 63.38 2.97
N THR A 147 4.92 63.52 1.64
CA THR A 147 4.66 64.68 0.73
C THR A 147 4.63 64.18 -0.73
N GLN A 148 3.63 64.50 -1.57
CA GLN A 148 3.50 65.63 -2.53
C GLN A 148 4.62 65.87 -3.57
N SER A 149 4.19 65.81 -4.86
CA SER A 149 4.56 66.63 -6.05
C SER A 149 4.70 65.72 -7.29
N ALA A 150 4.38 66.04 -8.54
CA ALA A 150 3.74 67.15 -9.26
C ALA A 150 3.58 66.66 -10.73
N VAL A 151 2.36 66.53 -11.27
CA VAL A 151 1.81 67.27 -12.44
C VAL A 151 2.85 67.84 -13.41
N GLN A 152 2.82 67.36 -14.66
CA GLN A 152 2.97 68.21 -15.85
C GLN A 152 2.26 67.61 -17.07
N THR A 153 1.64 68.50 -17.83
CA THR A 153 0.63 68.35 -18.87
C THR A 153 1.18 68.54 -20.29
N ALA A 154 0.33 68.18 -21.26
CA ALA A 154 0.28 68.64 -22.67
C ALA A 154 1.13 67.82 -23.67
N ALA A 155 0.76 67.61 -24.94
CA ALA A 155 -0.23 68.27 -25.78
C ALA A 155 -0.71 67.35 -26.92
N VAL A 156 -1.88 67.68 -27.46
CA VAL A 156 -2.48 67.18 -28.71
C VAL A 156 -1.88 67.93 -29.91
N PRO A 157 -1.87 67.34 -31.12
CA PRO A 157 -2.50 68.04 -32.25
C PRO A 157 -3.47 67.15 -33.07
N LYS A 158 -4.56 67.79 -33.52
CA LYS A 158 -5.49 67.33 -34.55
C LYS A 158 -5.06 67.89 -35.92
N THR A 159 -5.27 67.11 -37.00
CA THR A 159 -5.86 67.48 -38.32
C THR A 159 -5.73 66.24 -39.24
N ALA A 160 -6.80 65.53 -39.62
CA ALA A 160 -7.80 65.81 -40.66
C ALA A 160 -7.29 65.64 -42.12
N ALA A 161 -7.73 64.58 -42.82
CA ALA A 161 -8.20 64.60 -44.21
C ALA A 161 -8.68 63.21 -44.69
N ASN A 162 -9.86 63.19 -45.31
CA ASN A 162 -10.51 62.05 -45.97
C ASN A 162 -9.77 61.60 -47.25
N ALA A 163 -9.80 60.30 -47.53
CA ALA A 163 -9.88 59.79 -48.91
C ALA A 163 -10.59 58.43 -48.93
N THR A 164 -11.69 58.41 -49.67
CA THR A 164 -12.50 57.26 -50.08
C THR A 164 -11.70 56.20 -50.85
N GLY A 165 -11.90 54.94 -50.49
CA GLY A 165 -11.41 53.77 -51.24
C GLY A 165 -12.20 52.53 -50.82
N SER A 166 -13.32 52.30 -51.49
CA SER A 166 -14.07 51.04 -51.44
C SER A 166 -13.23 49.93 -52.05
N GLN A 167 -12.89 48.85 -51.31
CA GLN A 167 -12.68 47.50 -51.87
C GLN A 167 -12.88 46.40 -50.81
N ASN A 168 -13.84 45.52 -51.14
CA ASN A 168 -13.89 44.08 -50.90
C ASN A 168 -13.72 43.54 -49.48
N MET A 169 -14.88 43.20 -48.89
CA MET A 169 -14.99 42.05 -47.99
C MET A 169 -14.63 40.77 -48.76
N THR A 170 -13.42 40.28 -48.58
CA THR A 170 -13.15 38.86 -48.79
C THR A 170 -13.39 38.15 -47.46
N ASN A 171 -14.34 37.21 -47.48
CA ASN A 171 -14.45 36.18 -46.45
C ASN A 171 -13.09 35.51 -46.30
N ALA A 172 -12.37 35.85 -45.23
CA ALA A 172 -11.26 35.03 -44.79
C ALA A 172 -11.86 33.73 -44.26
N GLU A 173 -11.69 32.65 -45.02
CA GLU A 173 -11.89 31.30 -44.52
C GLU A 173 -11.17 31.16 -43.17
N PRO A 174 -11.81 30.58 -42.13
CA PRO A 174 -11.14 30.35 -40.87
C PRO A 174 -9.91 29.48 -41.15
N LYS A 175 -8.71 30.04 -40.94
CA LYS A 175 -7.46 29.27 -41.02
C LYS A 175 -7.65 28.01 -40.19
N PRO A 176 -7.34 26.81 -40.71
CA PRO A 176 -7.49 25.58 -39.95
C PRO A 176 -6.67 25.71 -38.67
N LYS A 177 -7.34 25.54 -37.50
CA LYS A 177 -6.69 25.57 -36.18
C LYS A 177 -5.48 24.63 -36.24
N LYS A 178 -4.29 25.20 -36.09
CA LYS A 178 -3.05 24.43 -36.10
C LYS A 178 -3.01 23.69 -34.77
N ALA A 179 -3.32 22.40 -34.79
CA ALA A 179 -3.27 21.56 -33.60
C ALA A 179 -1.87 21.62 -32.96
N PHE A 180 -1.82 21.62 -31.63
CA PHE A 180 -0.56 21.58 -30.90
C PHE A 180 0.28 20.37 -31.32
N SER A 181 1.59 20.56 -31.46
CA SER A 181 2.49 19.43 -31.67
C SER A 181 2.51 18.52 -30.43
N PRO A 182 2.93 17.25 -30.57
CA PRO A 182 3.07 16.35 -29.41
C PRO A 182 3.97 16.91 -28.31
N SER A 183 5.03 17.65 -28.66
CA SER A 183 5.92 18.30 -27.69
C SER A 183 5.25 19.47 -26.96
N GLN A 184 4.42 20.24 -27.67
CA GLN A 184 3.63 21.32 -27.08
C GLN A 184 2.57 20.77 -26.12
N LEU A 185 1.85 19.71 -26.51
CA LEU A 185 0.88 19.03 -25.66
C LEU A 185 1.55 18.50 -24.38
N SER A 186 2.66 17.79 -24.51
CA SER A 186 3.40 17.27 -23.35
C SER A 186 3.84 18.39 -22.38
N ARG A 187 4.28 19.53 -22.91
CA ARG A 187 4.62 20.70 -22.10
C ARG A 187 3.39 21.27 -21.37
N LEU A 188 2.28 21.47 -22.07
CA LEU A 188 1.05 22.00 -21.48
C LEU A 188 0.47 21.04 -20.43
N GLU A 189 0.48 19.73 -20.71
CA GLU A 189 0.05 18.69 -19.77
C GLU A 189 0.90 18.64 -18.49
N SER A 190 2.21 18.94 -18.58
CA SER A 190 3.07 19.06 -17.40
C SER A 190 2.65 20.23 -16.50
N LEU A 191 2.17 21.32 -17.09
CA LEU A 191 1.75 22.51 -16.36
C LEU A 191 0.31 22.40 -15.83
N LEU A 192 -0.57 21.65 -16.49
CA LEU A 192 -1.97 21.49 -16.09
C LEU A 192 -2.13 20.70 -14.78
N VAL A 193 -3.01 21.18 -13.90
CA VAL A 193 -3.48 20.48 -12.69
C VAL A 193 -4.97 20.19 -12.79
N SER A 194 -5.49 19.26 -11.99
CA SER A 194 -6.86 18.73 -12.16
C SER A 194 -7.99 19.75 -11.94
N GLY A 195 -7.70 20.91 -11.35
CA GLY A 195 -8.63 22.03 -11.20
C GLY A 195 -8.50 23.12 -12.28
N ASP A 196 -7.71 22.90 -13.33
CA ASP A 196 -7.60 23.83 -14.45
C ASP A 196 -8.70 23.55 -15.49
N GLU A 197 -9.56 24.53 -15.77
CA GLU A 197 -10.63 24.46 -16.78
C GLU A 197 -10.12 24.77 -18.21
N PHE A 198 -8.97 24.20 -18.61
CA PHE A 198 -8.45 24.37 -19.96
C PHE A 198 -8.67 23.10 -20.78
N ASP A 199 -9.55 23.20 -21.77
CA ASP A 199 -9.70 22.19 -22.80
C ASP A 199 -8.68 22.46 -23.93
N LEU A 200 -7.61 21.65 -23.96
CA LEU A 200 -6.52 21.76 -24.94
C LEU A 200 -6.99 21.62 -26.39
N GLU A 201 -8.13 20.98 -26.63
CA GLU A 201 -8.69 20.80 -27.97
C GLU A 201 -9.59 21.97 -28.38
N LYS A 202 -10.20 22.66 -27.41
CA LYS A 202 -11.16 23.73 -27.67
C LYS A 202 -10.62 25.14 -27.44
N THR A 203 -9.45 25.28 -26.82
CA THR A 203 -8.85 26.59 -26.56
C THR A 203 -8.64 27.41 -27.84
N ASP A 204 -8.87 28.72 -27.74
CA ASP A 204 -8.59 29.69 -28.81
C ASP A 204 -7.20 30.32 -28.67
N MET A 205 -6.54 30.08 -27.53
CA MET A 205 -5.19 30.57 -27.25
C MET A 205 -4.16 29.78 -28.05
N ASP A 206 -3.13 30.47 -28.54
CA ASP A 206 -1.96 29.80 -29.09
C ASP A 206 -1.08 29.18 -27.98
N PHE A 207 -0.07 28.41 -28.39
CA PHE A 207 0.79 27.71 -27.45
C PHE A 207 1.54 28.67 -26.51
N SER A 208 2.06 29.78 -27.05
CA SER A 208 2.87 30.73 -26.27
C SER A 208 2.02 31.45 -25.24
N GLU A 209 0.79 31.82 -25.63
CA GLU A 209 -0.16 32.49 -24.74
C GLU A 209 -0.60 31.56 -23.61
N LEU A 210 -1.01 30.34 -23.95
CA LEU A 210 -1.46 29.35 -22.97
C LEU A 210 -0.34 28.91 -22.03
N GLU A 211 0.86 28.67 -22.54
CA GLU A 211 2.02 28.36 -21.71
C GLU A 211 2.31 29.50 -20.72
N SER A 212 2.29 30.75 -21.19
CA SER A 212 2.55 31.91 -20.33
C SER A 212 1.53 32.04 -19.19
N VAL A 213 0.24 31.82 -19.49
CA VAL A 213 -0.83 31.83 -18.49
C VAL A 213 -0.65 30.71 -17.46
N LEU A 214 -0.40 29.48 -17.91
CA LEU A 214 -0.19 28.35 -17.01
C LEU A 214 1.06 28.53 -16.14
N VAL A 215 2.18 28.97 -16.72
CA VAL A 215 3.42 29.26 -15.98
C VAL A 215 3.20 30.32 -14.92
N ALA A 216 2.52 31.42 -15.25
CA ALA A 216 2.21 32.48 -14.28
C ALA A 216 1.35 31.93 -13.12
N ARG A 217 0.34 31.11 -13.43
CA ARG A 217 -0.52 30.47 -12.42
C ARG A 217 0.26 29.53 -11.51
N ARG A 218 1.12 28.66 -12.06
CA ARG A 218 1.96 27.74 -11.27
C ARG A 218 2.97 28.50 -10.38
N LYS A 219 3.53 29.62 -10.86
CA LYS A 219 4.40 30.49 -10.06
C LYS A 219 3.63 31.08 -8.87
N GLN A 220 2.42 31.57 -9.10
CA GLN A 220 1.57 32.10 -8.03
C GLN A 220 1.23 31.03 -7.00
N GLU A 221 0.86 29.82 -7.42
CA GLU A 221 0.56 28.71 -6.52
C GLU A 221 1.76 28.33 -5.63
N LEU A 222 2.98 28.34 -6.17
CA LEU A 222 4.20 28.12 -5.37
C LEU A 222 4.46 29.27 -4.38
N CYS A 223 4.25 30.53 -4.79
CA CYS A 223 4.35 31.68 -3.89
C CYS A 223 3.32 31.60 -2.75
N ASP A 224 2.08 31.22 -3.05
CA ASP A 224 1.01 31.05 -2.07
C ASP A 224 1.31 29.91 -1.11
N LEU A 225 1.84 28.79 -1.62
CA LEU A 225 2.29 27.66 -0.82
C LEU A 225 3.42 28.08 0.14
N TYR A 226 4.37 28.88 -0.34
CA TYR A 226 5.46 29.42 0.46
C TYR A 226 4.97 30.42 1.53
N ALA A 227 3.99 31.26 1.21
CA ALA A 227 3.45 32.24 2.15
C ALA A 227 2.64 31.55 3.27
N ASN A 228 1.84 30.54 2.94
CA ASN A 228 0.80 30.05 3.83
C ASN A 228 1.15 28.73 4.55
N SER A 229 1.50 27.66 3.82
CA SER A 229 1.61 26.31 4.40
C SER A 229 3.05 25.84 4.57
N ARG A 230 3.86 25.90 3.50
CA ARG A 230 5.23 25.35 3.43
C ARG A 230 5.34 23.85 3.73
N GLU A 231 4.22 23.12 3.78
CA GLU A 231 4.23 21.68 4.01
C GLU A 231 4.30 20.90 2.69
N HIS A 232 5.13 19.85 2.67
CA HIS A 232 5.09 18.86 1.61
C HIS A 232 3.90 17.92 1.81
N MET A 233 3.09 17.68 0.77
CA MET A 233 1.83 16.94 0.87
C MET A 233 2.04 15.50 1.32
N LEU A 234 3.10 14.83 0.86
CA LEU A 234 3.45 13.48 1.29
C LEU A 234 3.77 13.45 2.80
N ALA A 235 4.57 14.40 3.28
CA ALA A 235 4.92 14.48 4.70
C ALA A 235 3.72 14.84 5.58
N LYS A 236 2.80 15.68 5.06
CA LYS A 236 1.53 15.97 5.75
C LYS A 236 0.67 14.71 5.84
N LEU A 237 0.51 13.98 4.75
CA LEU A 237 -0.23 12.71 4.73
C LEU A 237 0.40 11.67 5.69
N GLU A 238 1.72 11.56 5.74
CA GLU A 238 2.42 10.70 6.72
C GLU A 238 2.02 11.08 8.16
N ARG A 239 2.05 12.37 8.52
CA ARG A 239 1.66 12.84 9.86
C ARG A 239 0.19 12.56 10.16
N ASP A 240 -0.70 12.82 9.21
CA ASP A 240 -2.14 12.62 9.36
C ASP A 240 -2.47 11.13 9.59
N ILE A 241 -1.83 10.23 8.83
CA ILE A 241 -1.96 8.77 8.98
C ILE A 241 -1.38 8.30 10.30
N SER A 242 -0.19 8.77 10.69
CA SER A 242 0.41 8.42 11.98
C SER A 242 -0.49 8.83 13.14
N ALA A 243 -1.03 10.06 13.12
CA ALA A 243 -1.97 10.53 14.14
C ALA A 243 -3.23 9.66 14.22
N PHE A 244 -3.80 9.28 13.07
CA PHE A 244 -4.95 8.38 13.00
C PHE A 244 -4.64 7.02 13.62
N LEU A 245 -3.57 6.34 13.19
CA LEU A 245 -3.23 4.99 13.68
C LEU A 245 -2.86 4.97 15.17
N ILE A 246 -2.15 6.00 15.65
CA ILE A 246 -1.86 6.17 17.08
C ILE A 246 -3.17 6.32 17.87
N SER A 247 -4.14 7.10 17.37
CA SER A 247 -5.45 7.23 18.02
C SER A 247 -6.24 5.90 18.09
N LYS A 248 -5.94 4.95 17.20
CA LYS A 248 -6.50 3.58 17.20
C LYS A 248 -5.72 2.58 18.08
N GLY A 249 -4.70 3.07 18.80
CA GLY A 249 -3.88 2.30 19.72
C GLY A 249 -2.72 1.53 19.06
N PHE A 250 -2.30 1.92 17.86
CA PHE A 250 -1.14 1.33 17.21
C PHE A 250 0.17 2.02 17.64
N ILE A 251 1.23 1.23 17.76
CA ILE A 251 2.60 1.71 18.01
C ILE A 251 3.27 2.00 16.67
N GLU A 252 3.83 3.21 16.53
CA GLU A 252 4.64 3.57 15.36
C GLU A 252 6.03 2.94 15.43
N ILE A 253 6.43 2.29 14.33
CA ILE A 253 7.73 1.66 14.15
C ILE A 253 8.50 2.42 13.08
N LYS A 254 9.82 2.56 13.28
CA LYS A 254 10.78 2.98 12.26
C LYS A 254 11.85 1.91 12.14
N SER A 255 11.99 1.33 10.97
CA SER A 255 12.98 0.28 10.71
C SER A 255 13.97 0.64 9.63
N SER A 256 15.05 -0.14 9.54
CA SER A 256 16.08 0.04 8.51
C SER A 256 15.49 -0.15 7.11
N ILE A 257 15.88 0.72 6.19
CA ILE A 257 15.59 0.58 4.75
C ILE A 257 16.38 -0.58 4.16
N LEU A 258 17.65 -0.71 4.57
CA LEU A 258 18.53 -1.78 4.14
C LEU A 258 18.23 -3.03 4.99
N ILE A 259 17.82 -4.12 4.34
CA ILE A 259 17.48 -5.39 5.00
C ILE A 259 18.34 -6.54 4.46
N PRO A 260 18.59 -7.59 5.26
CA PRO A 260 19.28 -8.78 4.78
C PRO A 260 18.52 -9.47 3.66
N GLU A 261 19.21 -10.00 2.65
CA GLU A 261 18.59 -10.77 1.55
C GLU A 261 17.88 -12.03 2.08
N GLU A 262 18.31 -12.57 3.22
CA GLU A 262 17.60 -13.65 3.92
C GLU A 262 16.12 -13.30 4.20
N TYR A 263 15.79 -12.02 4.43
CA TYR A 263 14.41 -11.61 4.69
C TYR A 263 13.53 -11.78 3.46
N ILE A 264 14.08 -11.52 2.27
CA ILE A 264 13.41 -11.77 0.99
C ILE A 264 13.16 -13.26 0.81
N LEU A 265 14.14 -14.09 1.17
CA LEU A 265 13.98 -15.55 1.13
C LEU A 265 12.89 -16.01 2.10
N ARG A 266 12.88 -15.51 3.33
CA ARG A 266 11.82 -15.81 4.31
C ARG A 266 10.44 -15.34 3.87
N MET A 267 10.35 -14.30 3.04
CA MET A 267 9.12 -13.87 2.39
C MET A 267 8.68 -14.74 1.20
N GLY A 268 9.46 -15.76 0.82
CA GLY A 268 9.13 -16.66 -0.29
C GLY A 268 9.31 -16.08 -1.69
N ILE A 269 9.97 -14.92 -1.81
CA ILE A 269 10.03 -14.14 -3.06
C ILE A 269 10.99 -14.75 -4.10
N ASP A 270 11.91 -15.64 -3.73
CA ASP A 270 12.78 -16.32 -4.71
C ASP A 270 12.02 -17.25 -5.68
N LYS A 271 10.81 -17.70 -5.31
CA LYS A 271 9.92 -18.49 -6.17
C LYS A 271 9.10 -17.61 -7.09
N ASP A 272 8.99 -16.33 -6.76
CA ASP A 272 8.35 -15.32 -7.58
C ASP A 272 9.41 -14.69 -8.48
N GLU A 273 9.54 -15.23 -9.69
CA GLU A 273 10.53 -14.76 -10.65
C GLU A 273 10.32 -13.27 -11.01
N GLU A 274 9.09 -12.76 -10.93
CA GLU A 274 8.81 -11.37 -11.26
C GLU A 274 9.22 -10.45 -10.12
N LEU A 275 8.74 -10.69 -8.90
CA LEU A 275 9.07 -9.84 -7.76
C LEU A 275 10.57 -9.92 -7.39
N SER A 276 11.24 -11.06 -7.59
CA SER A 276 12.68 -11.20 -7.34
C SER A 276 13.55 -10.34 -8.26
N LYS A 277 13.12 -10.12 -9.51
CA LYS A 277 13.83 -9.23 -10.46
C LYS A 277 13.70 -7.76 -10.06
N GLN A 278 12.61 -7.40 -9.39
CA GLN A 278 12.34 -6.03 -8.95
C GLN A 278 13.22 -5.57 -7.79
N ILE A 279 13.96 -6.46 -7.14
CA ILE A 279 14.72 -6.11 -5.93
C ILE A 279 16.00 -5.35 -6.28
N PHE A 280 16.21 -4.21 -5.60
CA PHE A 280 17.48 -3.50 -5.55
C PHE A 280 18.41 -4.15 -4.53
N ARG A 281 19.25 -5.07 -5.02
CA ARG A 281 20.30 -5.73 -4.23
C ARG A 281 21.51 -4.80 -4.12
N THR A 282 22.15 -4.79 -2.96
CA THR A 282 23.43 -4.11 -2.71
C THR A 282 24.53 -5.16 -2.53
N ASP A 283 25.75 -4.70 -2.27
CA ASP A 283 26.83 -5.59 -1.83
C ASP A 283 26.52 -6.16 -0.41
N ASP A 284 27.21 -7.24 -0.03
CA ASP A 284 27.15 -7.88 1.30
C ASP A 284 25.85 -8.60 1.71
N ASN A 285 25.14 -9.23 0.76
CA ASN A 285 23.88 -9.97 1.02
C ASN A 285 22.78 -9.07 1.64
N MET A 286 22.76 -7.80 1.26
CA MET A 286 21.76 -6.82 1.67
C MET A 286 20.95 -6.34 0.46
N CYS A 287 19.77 -5.78 0.72
CA CYS A 287 18.93 -5.16 -0.32
C CYS A 287 18.11 -4.02 0.25
N LEU A 288 17.69 -3.10 -0.61
CA LEU A 288 16.65 -2.13 -0.24
C LEU A 288 15.33 -2.86 -0.09
N ARG A 289 14.61 -2.59 1.00
CA ARG A 289 13.34 -3.26 1.28
C ARG A 289 12.30 -2.98 0.18
N PRO A 290 11.73 -4.01 -0.46
CA PRO A 290 10.64 -3.83 -1.43
C PRO A 290 9.26 -3.73 -0.78
N MET A 291 9.18 -3.96 0.54
CA MET A 291 7.96 -3.95 1.35
C MET A 291 8.33 -3.83 2.84
N LEU A 292 7.38 -3.43 3.69
CA LEU A 292 7.59 -3.29 5.14
C LEU A 292 7.40 -4.61 5.92
N ALA A 293 6.70 -5.58 5.35
CA ALA A 293 6.30 -6.83 6.01
C ALA A 293 7.45 -7.57 6.74
N PRO A 294 8.66 -7.78 6.15
CA PRO A 294 9.72 -8.52 6.82
C PRO A 294 10.10 -7.97 8.19
N VAL A 295 10.19 -6.64 8.30
CA VAL A 295 10.61 -6.02 9.55
C VAL A 295 9.46 -5.98 10.55
N LEU A 296 8.25 -5.72 10.09
CA LEU A 296 7.05 -5.77 10.92
C LEU A 296 6.83 -7.16 11.54
N TYR A 297 7.06 -8.24 10.77
CA TYR A 297 7.03 -9.60 11.31
C TYR A 297 7.99 -9.81 12.48
N ASN A 298 9.22 -9.31 12.38
CA ASN A 298 10.19 -9.39 13.48
C ASN A 298 9.71 -8.62 14.71
N TYR A 299 9.08 -7.45 14.52
CA TYR A 299 8.51 -6.69 15.62
C TYR A 299 7.34 -7.42 16.27
N LEU A 300 6.39 -7.97 15.50
CA LEU A 300 5.28 -8.77 16.04
C LEU A 300 5.79 -9.91 16.93
N ALA A 301 6.71 -10.73 16.43
CA ALA A 301 7.23 -11.88 17.17
C ALA A 301 8.02 -11.50 18.44
N ARG A 302 8.63 -10.30 18.47
CA ARG A 302 9.35 -9.79 19.65
C ARG A 302 8.39 -9.16 20.65
N PHE A 303 7.45 -8.36 20.17
CA PHE A 303 6.52 -7.60 21.00
C PHE A 303 5.46 -8.49 21.65
N ASP A 304 5.06 -9.58 21.01
CA ASP A 304 4.13 -10.57 21.60
C ASP A 304 4.62 -11.16 22.93
N LYS A 305 5.93 -11.13 23.18
CA LYS A 305 6.54 -11.61 24.42
C LYS A 305 6.48 -10.60 25.57
N ILE A 306 6.13 -9.35 25.28
CA ILE A 306 6.29 -8.21 26.18
C ILE A 306 4.98 -7.44 26.35
N LEU A 307 4.27 -7.20 25.25
CA LEU A 307 3.06 -6.38 25.22
C LEU A 307 1.80 -7.22 25.52
N PRO A 308 0.76 -6.59 26.09
CA PRO A 308 -0.53 -7.23 26.21
C PRO A 308 -1.15 -7.51 24.84
N ASP A 309 -2.06 -8.47 24.81
CA ASP A 309 -2.86 -8.78 23.65
C ASP A 309 -4.00 -7.74 23.48
N PRO A 310 -4.33 -7.28 22.25
CA PRO A 310 -3.64 -7.56 20.99
C PRO A 310 -2.44 -6.63 20.73
N VAL A 311 -1.44 -7.13 20.01
CA VAL A 311 -0.29 -6.33 19.55
C VAL A 311 -0.68 -5.54 18.30
N LYS A 312 -0.60 -4.21 18.35
CA LYS A 312 -0.91 -3.31 17.24
C LYS A 312 0.30 -2.46 16.87
N ILE A 313 0.80 -2.62 15.65
CA ILE A 313 1.98 -1.87 15.15
C ILE A 313 1.73 -1.34 13.74
N PHE A 314 2.39 -0.23 13.40
CA PHE A 314 2.44 0.25 12.03
C PHE A 314 3.79 0.87 11.71
N GLU A 315 4.15 0.91 10.43
CA GLU A 315 5.29 1.68 9.94
C GLU A 315 4.87 2.46 8.70
N ILE A 316 5.34 3.70 8.60
CA ILE A 316 5.33 4.49 7.38
C ILE A 316 6.78 4.75 6.96
N GLY A 317 7.12 4.41 5.73
CA GLY A 317 8.45 4.69 5.19
C GLY A 317 8.67 4.22 3.76
N PRO A 318 9.85 4.52 3.19
CA PRO A 318 10.14 4.24 1.78
C PRO A 318 10.38 2.75 1.54
N CYS A 319 9.96 2.30 0.36
CA CYS A 319 10.19 0.99 -0.23
C CYS A 319 10.66 1.16 -1.68
N TYR A 320 11.38 0.16 -2.18
CA TYR A 320 12.03 0.24 -3.48
C TYR A 320 11.77 -1.00 -4.33
N ARG A 321 11.32 -0.81 -5.57
CA ARG A 321 11.13 -1.88 -6.58
C ARG A 321 11.53 -1.36 -7.95
N LYS A 322 12.27 -2.13 -8.73
CA LYS A 322 12.57 -1.78 -10.12
C LYS A 322 11.28 -1.89 -10.92
N GLU A 323 10.90 -0.82 -11.59
CA GLU A 323 9.66 -0.73 -12.33
C GLU A 323 9.93 -0.19 -13.73
N SER A 324 9.28 -0.77 -14.74
CA SER A 324 9.36 -0.29 -16.12
C SER A 324 8.17 0.62 -16.48
N ASP A 325 7.05 0.52 -15.77
CA ASP A 325 5.88 1.38 -15.98
C ASP A 325 5.92 2.62 -15.07
N GLY A 326 6.37 3.75 -15.62
CA GLY A 326 6.44 5.02 -14.91
C GLY A 326 5.12 5.81 -14.82
N SER A 327 3.99 5.27 -15.27
CA SER A 327 2.69 5.96 -15.25
C SER A 327 1.87 5.64 -13.99
N SER A 328 1.94 4.39 -13.53
CA SER A 328 1.18 3.88 -12.38
C SER A 328 2.05 3.32 -11.26
N HIS A 329 3.33 3.06 -11.55
CA HIS A 329 4.32 2.57 -10.59
C HIS A 329 5.49 3.55 -10.43
N LEU A 330 6.14 3.46 -9.28
CA LEU A 330 7.30 4.25 -8.90
C LEU A 330 8.41 3.32 -8.42
N GLU A 331 9.67 3.65 -8.71
CA GLU A 331 10.78 2.86 -8.19
C GLU A 331 10.99 3.07 -6.69
N GLU A 332 10.82 4.31 -6.23
CA GLU A 332 10.75 4.69 -4.82
C GLU A 332 9.31 5.11 -4.50
N PHE A 333 8.71 4.48 -3.50
CA PHE A 333 7.36 4.76 -3.04
C PHE A 333 7.28 4.66 -1.52
N THR A 334 6.30 5.32 -0.92
CA THR A 334 6.13 5.37 0.52
C THR A 334 4.97 4.47 0.91
N MET A 335 5.27 3.42 1.68
CA MET A 335 4.27 2.50 2.19
C MET A 335 3.86 2.90 3.60
N VAL A 336 2.57 2.78 3.90
CA VAL A 336 2.10 2.51 5.27
C VAL A 336 1.66 1.06 5.35
N ASN A 337 2.18 0.33 6.34
CA ASN A 337 1.67 -0.98 6.71
C ASN A 337 1.27 -0.95 8.18
N PHE A 338 0.04 -1.34 8.49
CA PHE A 338 -0.42 -1.56 9.85
C PHE A 338 -0.83 -3.02 10.05
N CYS A 339 -0.60 -3.55 11.24
CA CYS A 339 -0.91 -4.92 11.60
C CYS A 339 -1.39 -5.01 13.05
N GLN A 340 -2.41 -5.83 13.28
CA GLN A 340 -2.89 -6.26 14.59
C GLN A 340 -2.77 -7.78 14.70
N MET A 341 -2.10 -8.27 15.73
CA MET A 341 -1.94 -9.69 16.03
C MET A 341 -2.53 -10.02 17.40
N GLY A 342 -3.32 -11.09 17.47
CA GLY A 342 -4.01 -11.53 18.67
C GLY A 342 -5.54 -11.41 18.57
N ASP A 343 -6.17 -11.06 19.67
CA ASP A 343 -7.61 -10.95 19.79
C ASP A 343 -8.17 -9.88 18.86
N GLY A 344 -9.34 -10.17 18.28
CA GLY A 344 -10.01 -9.27 17.36
C GLY A 344 -9.40 -9.20 15.97
N SER A 345 -8.39 -10.00 15.64
CA SER A 345 -7.85 -10.13 14.27
C SER A 345 -8.80 -10.92 13.37
N THR A 346 -9.91 -10.28 13.00
CA THR A 346 -10.99 -10.83 12.16
C THR A 346 -11.17 -9.99 10.91
N ARG A 347 -11.78 -10.58 9.87
CA ARG A 347 -12.06 -9.88 8.60
C ARG A 347 -12.96 -8.67 8.82
N GLU A 348 -13.96 -8.80 9.68
CA GLU A 348 -14.92 -7.74 9.99
C GLU A 348 -14.23 -6.53 10.62
N ASN A 349 -13.31 -6.76 11.57
CA ASN A 349 -12.54 -5.68 12.19
C ASN A 349 -11.53 -5.06 11.21
N LEU A 350 -10.94 -5.86 10.32
CA LEU A 350 -10.07 -5.34 9.26
C LEU A 350 -10.85 -4.41 8.32
N VAL A 351 -12.00 -4.84 7.82
CA VAL A 351 -12.88 -4.03 6.95
C VAL A 351 -13.31 -2.75 7.65
N LYS A 352 -13.71 -2.83 8.93
CA LYS A 352 -14.06 -1.64 9.71
C LYS A 352 -12.89 -0.66 9.86
N LEU A 353 -11.68 -1.17 10.12
CA LEU A 353 -10.49 -0.31 10.23
C LEU A 353 -10.14 0.35 8.89
N LEU A 354 -10.29 -0.38 7.77
CA LEU A 354 -10.11 0.16 6.42
C LEU A 354 -11.13 1.26 6.10
N ASP A 355 -12.40 1.06 6.47
CA ASP A 355 -13.46 2.04 6.29
C ASP A 355 -13.22 3.32 7.09
N GLU A 356 -12.90 3.19 8.37
CA GLU A 356 -12.55 4.32 9.23
C GLU A 356 -11.31 5.07 8.70
N PHE A 357 -10.32 4.35 8.17
CA PHE A 357 -9.09 4.90 7.62
C PHE A 357 -9.33 5.72 6.35
N LEU A 358 -10.05 5.15 5.38
CA LEU A 358 -10.28 5.81 4.09
C LEU A 358 -11.30 6.96 4.20
N THR A 359 -12.30 6.81 5.08
CA THR A 359 -13.21 7.91 5.44
C THR A 359 -12.45 9.06 6.08
N TYR A 360 -11.50 8.78 6.98
CA TYR A 360 -10.66 9.83 7.60
C TYR A 360 -9.81 10.58 6.56
N LEU A 361 -9.36 9.89 5.51
CA LEU A 361 -8.56 10.49 4.44
C LEU A 361 -9.39 11.17 3.34
N ASP A 362 -10.73 11.06 3.40
CA ASP A 362 -11.66 11.57 2.40
C ASP A 362 -11.38 10.98 1.01
N ILE A 363 -11.33 9.64 0.94
CA ILE A 363 -11.07 8.88 -0.29
C ILE A 363 -12.21 7.90 -0.53
N ASP A 364 -12.90 8.05 -1.66
CA ASP A 364 -13.89 7.10 -2.15
C ASP A 364 -13.23 5.75 -2.48
N TYR A 365 -13.89 4.65 -2.16
CA TYR A 365 -13.35 3.32 -2.41
C TYR A 365 -14.42 2.24 -2.50
N THR A 366 -14.04 1.10 -3.07
CA THR A 366 -14.80 -0.16 -3.02
C THR A 366 -13.92 -1.26 -2.44
N ILE A 367 -14.55 -2.24 -1.79
CA ILE A 367 -13.86 -3.44 -1.29
C ILE A 367 -14.24 -4.62 -2.16
N GLU A 368 -13.24 -5.27 -2.72
CA GLU A 368 -13.37 -6.51 -3.48
C GLU A 368 -12.67 -7.63 -2.70
N GLY A 369 -13.26 -8.84 -2.72
CA GLY A 369 -12.68 -9.99 -2.06
C GLY A 369 -11.98 -10.86 -3.08
N ASP A 370 -10.69 -11.10 -2.90
CA ASP A 370 -9.84 -11.84 -3.84
C ASP A 370 -8.86 -12.80 -3.10
N GLU A 371 -8.13 -13.62 -3.86
CA GLU A 371 -7.05 -14.49 -3.36
C GLU A 371 -5.68 -14.01 -3.91
N CYS A 372 -4.73 -13.70 -3.02
CA CYS A 372 -3.36 -13.32 -3.35
C CYS A 372 -2.39 -14.51 -3.24
N MET A 373 -1.45 -14.64 -4.17
CA MET A 373 -0.44 -15.72 -4.14
C MET A 373 0.52 -15.66 -2.93
N VAL A 374 0.77 -14.47 -2.37
CA VAL A 374 1.73 -14.29 -1.25
C VAL A 374 1.08 -14.57 0.10
N TYR A 375 -0.21 -14.23 0.26
CA TYR A 375 -0.87 -14.19 1.56
C TYR A 375 -2.18 -15.00 1.64
N GLY A 376 -2.70 -15.57 0.55
CA GLY A 376 -3.98 -16.31 0.57
C GLY A 376 -5.18 -15.36 0.47
N ALA A 377 -6.21 -15.56 1.31
CA ALA A 377 -7.44 -14.75 1.27
C ALA A 377 -7.15 -13.27 1.54
N THR A 378 -7.38 -12.41 0.55
CA THR A 378 -7.12 -10.98 0.61
C THR A 378 -8.41 -10.16 0.50
N VAL A 379 -8.30 -8.94 0.98
CA VAL A 379 -9.31 -7.90 0.85
C VAL A 379 -8.64 -6.78 0.08
N ASP A 380 -9.03 -6.62 -1.18
CA ASP A 380 -8.45 -5.62 -2.07
C ASP A 380 -9.33 -4.36 -2.04
N VAL A 381 -8.67 -3.21 -1.92
CA VAL A 381 -9.30 -1.90 -1.80
C VAL A 381 -9.07 -1.15 -3.10
N MET A 382 -10.14 -0.80 -3.79
CA MET A 382 -10.12 -0.21 -5.13
C MET A 382 -10.63 1.23 -5.12
N HIS A 383 -10.06 2.09 -5.96
CA HIS A 383 -10.54 3.43 -6.28
C HIS A 383 -10.73 3.54 -7.79
N GLY A 384 -11.96 3.33 -8.27
CA GLY A 384 -12.20 3.05 -9.68
C GLY A 384 -11.43 1.79 -10.09
N ASP A 385 -10.61 1.90 -11.14
CA ASP A 385 -9.77 0.79 -11.63
C ASP A 385 -8.40 0.70 -10.92
N MET A 386 -8.12 1.56 -9.93
CA MET A 386 -6.82 1.64 -9.27
C MET A 386 -6.84 0.95 -7.90
N GLU A 387 -6.00 -0.06 -7.71
CA GLU A 387 -5.79 -0.70 -6.41
C GLU A 387 -5.04 0.24 -5.44
N LEU A 388 -5.66 0.52 -4.28
CA LEU A 388 -5.08 1.30 -3.19
C LEU A 388 -4.32 0.46 -2.17
N SER A 389 -4.81 -0.74 -1.88
CA SER A 389 -4.25 -1.66 -0.89
C SER A 389 -4.68 -3.09 -1.15
N SER A 390 -3.79 -4.02 -0.84
CA SER A 390 -4.13 -5.41 -0.58
C SER A 390 -3.98 -5.71 0.91
N ALA A 391 -5.07 -6.12 1.54
CA ALA A 391 -5.14 -6.43 2.97
C ALA A 391 -5.30 -7.93 3.21
N VAL A 392 -4.78 -8.40 4.34
CA VAL A 392 -4.61 -9.83 4.64
C VAL A 392 -5.25 -10.17 5.97
N VAL A 393 -5.93 -11.31 6.01
CA VAL A 393 -6.36 -11.95 7.25
C VAL A 393 -5.54 -13.23 7.43
N GLY A 394 -4.58 -13.19 8.35
CA GLY A 394 -3.81 -14.35 8.78
C GLY A 394 -4.61 -15.28 9.69
N PRO A 395 -4.07 -16.46 10.04
CA PRO A 395 -2.69 -16.87 9.80
C PRO A 395 -2.42 -17.35 8.38
N VAL A 396 -1.16 -17.24 7.95
CA VAL A 396 -0.66 -17.77 6.67
C VAL A 396 0.53 -18.70 6.93
N PRO A 397 0.81 -19.69 6.06
CA PRO A 397 1.90 -20.64 6.29
C PRO A 397 3.26 -19.98 6.53
N MET A 398 3.51 -18.83 5.91
CA MET A 398 4.75 -18.05 6.07
C MET A 398 4.99 -17.56 7.50
N ASP A 399 3.96 -17.39 8.33
CA ASP A 399 4.05 -16.94 9.73
C ASP A 399 5.04 -17.78 10.54
N ILE A 400 5.13 -19.07 10.23
CA ILE A 400 6.02 -20.03 10.90
C ILE A 400 7.48 -19.59 10.77
N ASP A 401 7.88 -19.09 9.60
CA ASP A 401 9.25 -18.63 9.33
C ASP A 401 9.58 -17.33 10.05
N TRP A 402 8.57 -16.62 10.55
CA TRP A 402 8.69 -15.38 11.31
C TRP A 402 8.49 -15.56 12.82
N GLY A 403 8.18 -16.79 13.26
CA GLY A 403 7.88 -17.05 14.67
C GLY A 403 6.54 -16.49 15.12
N VAL A 404 5.64 -16.19 14.18
CA VAL A 404 4.26 -15.76 14.45
C VAL A 404 3.37 -17.00 14.55
N SER A 405 2.51 -17.04 15.57
CA SER A 405 1.63 -18.18 15.85
C SER A 405 0.22 -17.80 16.29
N LYS A 406 -0.12 -16.51 16.28
CA LYS A 406 -1.45 -16.00 16.58
C LYS A 406 -2.14 -15.53 15.30
N PRO A 407 -3.49 -15.48 15.26
CA PRO A 407 -4.21 -14.77 14.21
C PRO A 407 -3.74 -13.32 14.10
N TRP A 408 -3.77 -12.77 12.89
CA TRP A 408 -3.40 -11.38 12.65
C TRP A 408 -4.16 -10.82 11.45
N ILE A 409 -4.31 -9.51 11.40
CA ILE A 409 -4.85 -8.76 10.27
C ILE A 409 -3.89 -7.63 9.93
N GLY A 410 -3.76 -7.30 8.66
CA GLY A 410 -2.92 -6.17 8.25
C GLY A 410 -3.26 -5.67 6.86
N ALA A 411 -2.91 -4.41 6.60
CA ALA A 411 -3.08 -3.80 5.29
C ALA A 411 -1.88 -2.92 4.95
N GLY A 412 -1.64 -2.74 3.66
CA GLY A 412 -0.55 -1.93 3.13
C GLY A 412 -1.06 -0.95 2.07
N PHE A 413 -0.82 0.34 2.25
CA PHE A 413 -1.18 1.37 1.28
C PHE A 413 0.05 2.12 0.77
N GLY A 414 0.07 2.40 -0.53
CA GLY A 414 1.03 3.34 -1.13
C GLY A 414 0.53 4.78 -0.97
N LEU A 415 1.26 5.62 -0.24
CA LEU A 415 0.84 7.00 0.03
C LEU A 415 0.73 7.84 -1.24
N GLU A 416 1.60 7.61 -2.22
CA GLU A 416 1.53 8.32 -3.51
C GLU A 416 0.25 7.95 -4.29
N ARG A 417 -0.26 6.71 -4.15
CA ARG A 417 -1.56 6.31 -4.71
C ARG A 417 -2.72 6.96 -3.97
N LEU A 418 -2.64 7.07 -2.64
CA LEU A 418 -3.63 7.81 -1.84
C LEU A 418 -3.68 9.29 -2.24
N LEU A 419 -2.52 9.93 -2.42
CA LEU A 419 -2.45 11.31 -2.93
C LEU A 419 -3.01 11.44 -4.34
N LYS A 420 -2.70 10.47 -5.22
CA LYS A 420 -3.23 10.44 -6.58
C LYS A 420 -4.77 10.37 -6.57
N ALA A 421 -5.36 9.50 -5.75
CA ALA A 421 -6.81 9.37 -5.61
C ALA A 421 -7.41 10.67 -5.05
N ARG A 422 -6.89 11.17 -3.93
CA ARG A 422 -7.40 12.36 -3.24
C ARG A 422 -7.34 13.65 -4.06
N HIS A 423 -6.27 13.83 -4.83
CA HIS A 423 -6.04 15.04 -5.64
C HIS A 423 -6.35 14.86 -7.13
N ASN A 424 -6.89 13.68 -7.51
CA ASN A 424 -7.19 13.30 -8.88
C ASN A 424 -6.00 13.54 -9.84
N PHE A 425 -4.78 13.19 -9.43
CA PHE A 425 -3.60 13.43 -10.26
C PHE A 425 -3.59 12.51 -11.49
N LYS A 426 -3.34 13.08 -12.67
CA LYS A 426 -3.21 12.30 -13.92
C LYS A 426 -2.07 11.27 -13.87
N ASN A 427 -0.97 11.58 -13.18
CA ASN A 427 0.18 10.69 -13.01
C ASN A 427 0.61 10.67 -11.55
N ILE A 428 0.96 9.48 -11.04
CA ILE A 428 1.41 9.24 -9.67
C ILE A 428 2.66 10.06 -9.26
N LYS A 429 3.54 10.40 -10.22
CA LYS A 429 4.75 11.21 -9.99
C LYS A 429 4.49 12.63 -9.46
N ARG A 430 3.26 13.14 -9.58
CA ARG A 430 2.87 14.45 -9.04
C ARG A 430 2.83 14.47 -7.51
N GLY A 431 2.51 13.32 -6.89
CA GLY A 431 2.47 13.16 -5.44
C GLY A 431 3.71 12.49 -4.84
N SER A 432 4.70 12.12 -5.67
CA SER A 432 5.90 11.40 -5.23
C SER A 432 7.01 12.34 -4.75
N ARG A 433 8.07 11.74 -4.19
CA ARG A 433 9.37 12.42 -4.08
C ARG A 433 9.83 12.78 -5.49
N SER A 434 10.09 14.07 -5.75
CA SER A 434 10.41 14.55 -7.09
C SER A 434 11.13 15.89 -7.04
N GLU A 435 12.05 16.10 -7.98
CA GLU A 435 12.61 17.42 -8.30
C GLU A 435 11.78 18.14 -9.37
N PHE A 436 10.97 17.40 -10.13
CA PHE A 436 10.13 17.91 -11.21
C PHE A 436 8.77 18.40 -10.73
N TYR A 437 8.29 17.89 -9.59
CA TYR A 437 7.00 18.26 -9.01
C TYR A 437 7.15 18.58 -7.51
N TYR A 438 6.47 19.63 -7.06
CA TYR A 438 6.32 19.95 -5.63
C TYR A 438 4.83 20.13 -5.34
N ASN A 439 4.26 19.28 -4.47
CA ASN A 439 2.82 19.24 -4.19
C ASN A 439 1.93 19.18 -5.46
N GLY A 440 2.36 18.41 -6.47
CA GLY A 440 1.68 18.29 -7.75
C GLY A 440 1.92 19.43 -8.75
N ILE A 441 2.65 20.49 -8.38
CA ILE A 441 3.00 21.62 -9.24
C ILE A 441 4.32 21.34 -9.94
N TYR A 442 4.38 21.52 -11.27
CA TYR A 442 5.62 21.36 -12.03
C TYR A 442 6.63 22.46 -11.67
N THR A 443 7.89 22.11 -11.44
CA THR A 443 8.90 23.04 -10.90
C THR A 443 9.70 23.76 -11.98
N LYS A 444 9.77 23.23 -13.20
CA LYS A 444 10.48 23.86 -14.33
C LYS A 444 9.53 24.85 -15.04
N LEU A 445 9.41 26.04 -14.46
CA LEU A 445 8.43 27.09 -14.81
C LEU A 445 8.98 28.24 -15.66
#